data_AF-A0A2G9TT61-F1
#
_entry.id   AF-A0A2G9TT61-F1
#
_cell.length_a   1.000
_cell.length_b   1.000
_cell.length_c   1.000
_cell.angle_alpha   90.00
_cell.angle_beta   90.00
_cell.angle_gamma   90.00
#
_symmetry.space_group_name_H-M   'P 1'
#
loop_
_entity.id
_entity.type
_entity.pdbx_description
1 polymer ?
#
loop_
_entity_poly.entity_id
_entity_poly.type
_entity_poly.pdbx_seq_one_letter_code
_entity_poly.pdbx_strand_id
1 'polypeptide(L)'
;MPRLRQVIGNEFLVDPCSIGHECRPGKYVEEKGNRIFYKKLQSVRKDPEYAKKKPSEIFKELVTGHYDADNEDMEDEIRDAIRRPGYKYRRRTILNSVKKCRRSLAVTEKVSSEKCPEIQEL
;
A
#
# COMPACT_ATOMS: atom_id res chain seq x y z
N MET A 1 21.67 0.44 -33.41
CA MET A 1 20.66 1.31 -32.75
C MET A 1 19.36 1.26 -33.55
N PRO A 2 18.39 0.38 -33.27
CA PRO A 2 17.12 0.45 -33.97
C PRO A 2 16.19 1.39 -33.20
N ARG A 3 16.07 2.63 -33.72
CA ARG A 3 14.76 3.29 -33.79
C ARG A 3 13.95 2.41 -34.77
N LEU A 4 12.70 2.04 -34.57
CA LEU A 4 11.54 2.92 -34.69
C LEU A 4 10.31 2.07 -34.32
N ARG A 5 9.64 2.36 -33.21
CA ARG A 5 8.21 1.99 -33.08
C ARG A 5 7.44 2.96 -33.98
N GLN A 6 7.37 2.65 -35.27
CA GLN A 6 6.70 3.51 -36.25
C GLN A 6 5.22 3.09 -36.32
N VAL A 7 4.36 3.98 -35.84
CA VAL A 7 2.90 3.85 -35.96
C VAL A 7 2.48 4.73 -37.14
N ILE A 8 1.76 4.16 -38.11
CA ILE A 8 1.13 4.91 -39.20
C ILE A 8 -0.37 4.84 -38.95
N GLY A 9 -1.00 5.97 -38.63
CA GLY A 9 -2.41 6.00 -38.23
C GLY A 9 -2.65 5.26 -36.91
N ASN A 10 -3.39 4.14 -36.97
CA ASN A 10 -3.75 3.29 -35.82
C ASN A 10 -3.13 1.89 -35.85
N GLU A 11 -2.26 1.58 -36.82
CA GLU A 11 -1.72 0.24 -37.02
C GLU A 11 -0.21 0.19 -36.73
N PHE A 12 0.21 -0.89 -36.07
CA PHE A 12 1.62 -1.20 -35.86
C PHE A 12 2.15 -1.95 -37.09
N LEU A 13 3.24 -1.44 -37.69
CA LEU A 13 3.87 -2.05 -38.87
C LEU A 13 4.56 -3.40 -38.57
N VAL A 14 4.90 -3.63 -37.30
CA VAL A 14 5.49 -4.87 -36.80
C VAL A 14 4.77 -5.20 -35.51
N ASP A 15 4.43 -6.48 -35.31
CA ASP A 15 3.86 -6.93 -34.04
C ASP A 15 4.79 -6.50 -32.89
N PRO A 16 4.34 -5.58 -32.02
CA PRO A 16 5.18 -5.09 -30.94
C PRO A 16 5.60 -6.22 -30.00
N CYS A 17 4.79 -7.28 -29.87
CA CYS A 17 5.06 -8.46 -29.03
C CYS A 17 6.11 -9.40 -29.61
N SER A 18 6.35 -9.36 -30.91
CA SER A 18 7.40 -10.15 -31.60
C SER A 18 8.80 -9.54 -31.43
N ILE A 19 8.89 -8.27 -31.03
CA ILE A 19 10.15 -7.65 -30.62
C ILE A 19 10.38 -8.10 -29.18
N GLY A 20 11.47 -8.83 -28.91
CA GLY A 20 11.85 -9.24 -27.55
C GLY A 20 11.97 -8.04 -26.63
N HIS A 21 10.87 -7.66 -26.00
CA HIS A 21 10.75 -6.51 -25.14
C HIS A 21 10.04 -6.93 -23.86
N GLU A 22 10.51 -6.39 -22.74
CA GLU A 22 9.82 -6.57 -21.49
C GLU A 22 8.79 -5.45 -21.34
N CYS A 23 7.51 -5.82 -21.37
CA CYS A 23 6.40 -4.89 -21.27
C CYS A 23 6.25 -4.42 -19.81
N ARG A 24 7.14 -3.54 -19.35
CA ARG A 24 7.05 -2.93 -18.01
C ARG A 24 6.35 -1.57 -18.08
N PRO A 25 5.28 -1.33 -17.30
CA PRO A 25 4.73 0.01 -17.15
C PRO A 25 5.83 0.96 -16.67
N GLY A 26 5.97 2.14 -17.29
CA GLY A 26 7.06 3.07 -16.99
C GLY A 26 7.14 3.54 -15.53
N LYS A 27 6.07 3.36 -14.75
CA LYS A 27 6.00 3.67 -13.31
C LYS A 27 5.63 2.46 -12.45
N TYR A 28 5.86 1.24 -12.93
CA TYR A 28 5.43 0.02 -12.25
C TYR A 28 5.83 -0.03 -10.77
N VAL A 29 7.11 0.23 -10.49
CA VAL A 29 7.66 0.20 -9.13
C VAL A 29 7.03 1.27 -8.24
N GLU A 30 6.85 2.49 -8.75
CA GLU A 30 6.21 3.59 -8.01
C GLU A 30 4.75 3.26 -7.68
N GLU A 31 4.01 2.73 -8.65
CA GLU A 31 2.63 2.32 -8.47
C GLU A 31 2.51 1.16 -7.49
N LYS A 32 3.38 0.14 -7.61
CA LYS A 32 3.44 -1.01 -6.70
C LYS A 32 3.75 -0.56 -5.27
N GLY A 33 4.77 0.29 -5.08
CA GLY A 33 5.11 0.85 -3.77
C GLY A 33 3.97 1.67 -3.17
N ASN A 34 3.24 2.45 -3.97
CA ASN A 34 2.06 3.17 -3.52
C ASN A 34 0.90 2.23 -3.16
N ARG A 35 0.63 1.19 -3.94
CA ARG A 35 -0.39 0.17 -3.62
C ARG A 35 -0.08 -0.51 -2.29
N ILE A 36 1.18 -0.91 -2.08
CA ILE A 36 1.66 -1.50 -0.82
C ILE A 36 1.41 -0.55 0.34
N PHE A 37 1.80 0.73 0.18
CA PHE A 37 1.58 1.75 1.21
C PHE A 37 0.10 1.85 1.60
N TYR A 38 -0.81 1.99 0.62
CA TYR A 38 -2.23 2.10 0.91
C TYR A 38 -2.83 0.81 1.48
N LYS A 39 -2.36 -0.37 1.05
CA LYS A 39 -2.74 -1.67 1.62
C LYS A 39 -2.36 -1.78 3.10
N LYS A 40 -1.15 -1.33 3.47
CA LYS A 40 -0.75 -1.24 4.88
C LYS A 40 -1.63 -0.27 5.66
N LEU A 41 -1.98 0.89 5.10
CA LEU A 41 -2.88 1.84 5.77
C LEU A 41 -4.29 1.29 5.97
N GLN A 42 -4.79 0.45 5.07
CA GLN A 42 -6.05 -0.26 5.29
C GLN A 42 -5.93 -1.26 6.45
N SER A 43 -4.82 -1.99 6.52
CA SER A 43 -4.55 -2.94 7.61
C SER A 43 -4.47 -2.21 8.95
N VAL A 44 -3.76 -1.08 9.01
CA VAL A 44 -3.67 -0.18 10.19
C VAL A 44 -5.04 0.27 10.69
N ARG A 45 -6.02 0.46 9.79
CA ARG A 45 -7.37 0.91 10.18
C ARG A 45 -8.22 -0.22 10.77
N LYS A 46 -7.96 -1.46 10.36
CA LYS A 46 -8.73 -2.65 10.75
C LYS A 46 -8.19 -3.29 12.02
N ASP A 47 -6.87 -3.24 12.20
CA ASP A 47 -6.19 -3.93 13.29
C ASP A 47 -5.99 -3.01 14.51
N PRO A 48 -6.58 -3.38 15.67
CA PRO A 48 -6.45 -2.66 16.93
C PRO A 48 -5.01 -2.37 17.38
N GLU A 49 -4.06 -3.27 17.06
CA GLU A 49 -2.68 -3.18 17.55
C GLU A 49 -1.99 -1.88 17.09
N TYR A 50 -2.40 -1.36 15.93
CA TYR A 50 -1.84 -0.14 15.38
C TYR A 50 -2.34 1.14 16.05
N ALA A 51 -3.35 1.08 16.91
CA ALA A 51 -3.86 2.26 17.61
C ALA A 51 -2.81 2.90 18.52
N LYS A 52 -1.95 2.08 19.14
CA LYS A 52 -0.90 2.53 20.06
C LYS A 52 0.42 2.85 19.34
N LYS A 53 0.63 2.35 18.11
CA LYS A 53 1.86 2.56 17.35
C LYS A 53 2.04 4.00 16.89
N LYS A 54 3.30 4.45 16.87
CA LYS A 54 3.68 5.76 16.32
C LYS A 54 3.69 5.70 14.79
N PRO A 55 3.34 6.79 14.08
CA PRO A 55 3.43 6.83 12.62
C PRO A 55 4.83 6.50 12.06
N SER A 56 5.89 6.80 12.82
CA SER A 56 7.27 6.46 12.47
C SER A 56 7.55 4.95 12.51
N GLU A 57 6.94 4.22 13.46
CA GLU A 57 7.08 2.75 13.56
C GLU A 57 6.40 2.07 12.39
N ILE A 58 5.18 2.50 12.07
CA ILE A 58 4.43 2.01 10.89
C ILE A 58 5.18 2.30 9.60
N PHE A 59 5.79 3.49 9.48
CA PHE A 59 6.62 3.82 8.32
C PHE A 59 7.90 2.98 8.26
N LYS A 60 8.54 2.69 9.41
CA LYS A 60 9.70 1.81 9.46
C LYS A 60 9.35 0.41 9.00
N GLU A 61 8.25 -0.17 9.51
CA GLU A 61 7.74 -1.48 9.06
C GLU A 61 7.50 -1.53 7.54
N LEU A 62 7.07 -0.42 6.93
CA LEU A 62 6.89 -0.30 5.49
C LEU A 62 8.20 -0.26 4.70
N VAL A 63 9.26 0.31 5.25
CA VAL A 63 10.54 0.42 4.54
C VAL A 63 11.41 -0.83 4.75
N THR A 64 11.21 -1.55 5.84
CA THR A 64 11.93 -2.79 6.17
C THR A 64 11.13 -4.06 5.88
N GLY A 65 9.94 -3.93 5.28
CA GLY A 65 9.07 -5.06 4.98
C GLY A 65 9.56 -5.83 3.75
N HIS A 66 9.25 -7.12 3.72
CA HIS A 66 9.40 -7.97 2.54
C HIS A 66 8.18 -7.87 1.63
N TYR A 67 8.39 -7.87 0.32
CA TYR A 67 7.35 -7.68 -0.68
C TYR A 67 7.46 -8.69 -1.82
N ASP A 68 6.31 -9.20 -2.25
CA ASP A 68 6.22 -10.06 -3.43
C ASP A 68 6.69 -9.30 -4.68
N ALA A 69 7.87 -9.68 -5.14
CA ALA A 69 8.57 -9.18 -6.30
C ALA A 69 9.17 -10.36 -7.10
N ASP A 70 9.43 -10.14 -8.38
CA ASP A 70 9.93 -11.19 -9.27
C ASP A 70 11.40 -11.54 -8.99
N ASN A 71 12.15 -10.61 -8.40
CA ASN A 71 13.53 -10.77 -7.97
C ASN A 71 13.89 -9.76 -6.86
N GLU A 72 15.08 -9.93 -6.27
CA GLU A 72 15.59 -9.10 -5.17
C GLU A 72 15.79 -7.64 -5.59
N ASP A 73 16.31 -7.39 -6.79
CA ASP A 73 16.49 -6.04 -7.34
C ASP A 73 15.16 -5.27 -7.40
N MET A 74 14.09 -5.93 -7.85
CA MET A 74 12.75 -5.33 -7.92
C MET A 74 12.18 -5.10 -6.52
N GLU A 75 12.45 -5.96 -5.55
CA GLU A 75 12.06 -5.76 -4.16
C GLU A 75 12.75 -4.53 -3.55
N ASP A 76 14.04 -4.36 -3.82
CA ASP A 76 14.80 -3.17 -3.43
C ASP A 76 14.26 -1.90 -4.09
N GLU A 77 13.98 -1.94 -5.39
CA GLU A 77 13.35 -0.83 -6.11
C GLU A 77 11.98 -0.46 -5.51
N ILE A 78 11.17 -1.45 -5.09
CA ILE A 78 9.88 -1.22 -4.41
C ILE A 78 10.10 -0.54 -3.06
N ARG A 79 11.06 -1.01 -2.25
CA ARG A 79 11.41 -0.39 -0.96
C ARG A 79 11.87 1.05 -1.15
N ASP A 80 12.68 1.30 -2.17
CA ASP A 80 13.12 2.64 -2.52
C ASP A 80 11.95 3.51 -3.00
N ALA A 81 11.01 3.00 -3.79
CA ALA A 81 9.82 3.75 -4.17
C ALA A 81 8.90 4.11 -2.98
N ILE A 82 8.83 3.25 -1.96
CA ILE A 82 8.14 3.56 -0.71
C ILE A 82 8.87 4.68 0.05
N ARG A 83 10.20 4.59 0.13
CA ARG A 83 11.08 5.52 0.85
C ARG A 83 11.22 6.88 0.17
N ARG A 84 11.24 6.93 -1.17
CA ARG A 84 11.61 8.10 -2.01
C ARG A 84 10.76 9.35 -1.73
N PRO A 85 9.42 9.29 -1.58
CA PRO A 85 8.63 10.46 -1.17
C PRO A 85 8.98 10.99 0.23
N GLY A 86 9.61 10.16 1.05
CA GLY A 86 10.05 10.51 2.39
C GLY A 86 8.96 10.39 3.45
N TYR A 87 9.41 10.21 4.70
CA TYR A 87 8.51 10.13 5.86
C TYR A 87 7.65 11.37 6.01
N LYS A 88 8.22 12.57 5.84
CA LYS A 88 7.49 13.84 6.03
C LYS A 88 6.24 13.92 5.15
N TYR A 89 6.33 13.47 3.89
CA TYR A 89 5.21 13.42 2.96
C TYR A 89 4.14 12.41 3.41
N ARG A 90 4.54 11.18 3.76
CA ARG A 90 3.62 10.09 4.10
C ARG A 90 3.04 10.17 5.53
N ARG A 91 3.69 10.91 6.44
CA ARG A 91 3.34 11.00 7.88
C ARG A 91 1.89 11.40 8.12
N ARG A 92 1.38 12.40 7.40
CA ARG A 92 0.01 12.90 7.59
C ARG A 92 -1.02 11.80 7.29
N THR A 93 -0.80 11.04 6.22
CA THR A 93 -1.68 9.95 5.79
C THR A 93 -1.65 8.77 6.75
N ILE A 94 -0.47 8.42 7.26
CA ILE A 94 -0.31 7.39 8.30
C ILE A 94 -1.03 7.82 9.57
N LEU A 95 -0.77 9.04 10.05
CA LEU A 95 -1.40 9.58 11.26
C LEU A 95 -2.93 9.58 11.17
N ASN A 96 -3.49 9.97 10.01
CA ASN A 96 -4.94 9.94 9.81
C ASN A 96 -5.50 8.52 9.86
N SER A 97 -4.76 7.52 9.37
CA SER A 97 -5.18 6.12 9.45
C SER A 97 -5.13 5.58 10.87
N VAL A 98 -4.10 5.92 11.66
CA VAL A 98 -4.03 5.59 13.10
C VAL A 98 -5.17 6.24 13.88
N LYS A 99 -5.49 7.51 13.60
CA LYS A 99 -6.64 8.19 14.23
C LYS A 99 -7.97 7.49 13.91
N LYS A 100 -8.16 7.00 12.69
CA LYS A 100 -9.35 6.22 12.31
C LYS A 100 -9.40 4.89 13.05
N CYS A 101 -8.28 4.19 13.20
CA CYS A 101 -8.18 2.97 14.01
C CYS A 101 -8.61 3.23 15.47
N ARG A 102 -8.03 4.25 16.12
CA ARG A 102 -8.39 4.64 17.50
C ARG A 102 -9.87 4.94 17.68
N ARG A 103 -10.49 5.62 16.71
CA ARG A 103 -11.93 5.91 16.75
C ARG A 103 -12.76 4.64 16.62
N SER A 104 -12.36 3.72 15.75
CA SER A 104 -13.07 2.46 15.54
C SER A 104 -13.05 1.61 16.82
N LEU A 105 -11.91 1.58 17.52
CA LEU A 105 -11.80 0.91 18.82
C LEU A 105 -12.70 1.51 19.89
N ALA A 106 -12.71 2.84 20.01
CA ALA A 106 -13.56 3.51 20.99
C ALA A 106 -15.07 3.27 20.73
N VAL A 107 -15.47 3.04 19.47
CA VAL A 107 -16.85 2.66 19.14
C VAL A 107 -17.13 1.21 19.56
N THR A 108 -16.23 0.27 19.26
CA THR A 108 -16.42 -1.14 19.65
C THR A 108 -16.45 -1.32 21.17
N GLU A 109 -15.64 -0.57 21.92
CA GLU A 109 -15.64 -0.61 23.39
C GLU A 109 -16.97 -0.11 23.97
N LYS A 110 -17.53 0.99 23.44
CA LYS A 110 -18.83 1.52 23.90
C LYS A 110 -19.99 0.58 23.62
N VAL A 111 -20.02 -0.03 22.44
CA VAL A 111 -21.06 -1.02 22.07
C VAL A 111 -20.98 -2.27 22.96
N SER A 112 -19.78 -2.63 23.44
CA SER A 112 -19.58 -3.77 24.34
C SER A 112 -20.07 -3.49 25.77
N SER A 113 -19.98 -2.24 26.24
CA SER A 113 -20.48 -1.84 27.57
C SER A 113 -21.99 -1.60 27.64
N GLU A 114 -22.66 -1.47 26.49
CA GLU A 114 -24.10 -1.19 26.39
C GLU A 114 -24.95 -2.46 26.17
N LYS A 115 -24.37 -3.67 26.21
CA LYS A 115 -25.17 -4.91 26.18
C LYS A 115 -25.95 -5.08 27.50
N CYS A 116 -27.27 -4.93 27.38
CA CYS A 116 -28.31 -5.04 28.40
C CYS A 116 -28.38 -6.41 29.11
N PRO A 117 -28.96 -6.43 30.33
CA PRO A 117 -28.93 -7.56 31.26
C PRO A 117 -29.66 -8.81 30.75
N GLU A 118 -29.10 -9.94 31.16
CA GLU A 118 -29.61 -11.30 31.07
C GLU A 118 -31.10 -11.34 31.46
N ILE A 119 -31.97 -11.70 30.50
CA ILE A 119 -33.36 -12.04 30.82
C ILE A 119 -33.30 -13.40 31.50
N GLN A 120 -33.47 -13.42 32.83
CA GLN A 120 -33.75 -14.65 33.57
C GLN A 120 -35.19 -15.08 33.22
N GLU A 121 -35.33 -16.12 32.40
CA GLU A 121 -36.60 -16.80 32.19
C GLU A 121 -36.99 -17.58 33.46
N LEU A 122 -38.26 -17.42 33.86
CA LEU A 122 -38.95 -18.05 35.00
C LEU A 122 -39.42 -19.47 34.66
#